data_AF-A0A946ACW9-F1
#
_entry.id   AF-A0A946ACW9-F1
#
_cell.length_a   1.000
_cell.length_b   1.000
_cell.length_c   1.000
_cell.angle_alpha   90.00
_cell.angle_beta   90.00
_cell.angle_gamma   90.00
#
_symmetry.space_group_name_H-M   'P 1'
#
loop_
_entity.id
_entity.type
_entity.pdbx_description
1 polymer ?
#
loop_
_entity_poly.entity_id
_entity_poly.type
_entity_poly.pdbx_seq_one_letter_code
_entity_poly.pdbx_strand_id
1 'polypeptide(L)'
;MKALIAAFTWSRLGWALLTLALGTIGAFVFSAIGVPAAFLSGPMVAVAFCAVLRVPVDLPMPVRDVAFVVLGAILGTTMDQETLASLHEWPISIAGLLIGLVALMIVVPRYLTRVHKIDDRTAKLCAIPGALGVVVVLATQLDVDARRVAILQTLRLAVLLTLIPATVALAFHMEAAHIVHDGPEMAWPTAGLVLVVCFLVVKPAALLRFPAPTFLAPMFLTGALSMSGVIQGQMPLALLWPALIVSGAVVGA
;
A
#
# COMPACT_ATOMS: atom_id res chain seq x y z
N MET A 1 -16.02 19.65 -7.84
CA MET A 1 -16.54 18.80 -8.94
C MET A 1 -15.78 18.97 -10.25
N LYS A 2 -15.45 20.19 -10.69
CA LYS A 2 -14.68 20.42 -11.94
C LYS A 2 -13.24 19.85 -11.94
N ALA A 3 -12.57 19.77 -10.79
CA ALA A 3 -11.22 19.18 -10.68
C ALA A 3 -11.20 17.62 -10.76
N LEU A 4 -12.32 16.95 -10.44
CA LEU A 4 -12.44 15.49 -10.55
C LEU A 4 -12.67 15.04 -12.00
N ILE A 5 -13.27 15.91 -12.82
CA ILE A 5 -13.60 15.62 -14.23
C ILE A 5 -12.46 16.06 -15.17
N ALA A 6 -11.69 17.09 -14.80
CA ALA A 6 -10.58 17.60 -15.63
C ALA A 6 -9.38 16.64 -15.76
N ALA A 7 -9.24 15.66 -14.87
CA ALA A 7 -8.20 14.62 -14.97
C ALA A 7 -8.59 13.45 -15.90
N PHE A 8 -9.85 13.42 -16.37
CA PHE A 8 -10.40 12.35 -17.21
C PHE A 8 -10.14 12.64 -18.70
N THR A 9 -8.88 12.51 -19.12
CA THR A 9 -8.52 12.53 -20.54
C THR A 9 -8.78 11.13 -21.11
N TRP A 10 -9.47 11.02 -22.26
CA TRP A 10 -9.86 9.74 -22.88
C TRP A 10 -8.69 8.77 -23.09
N SER A 11 -7.48 9.30 -23.28
CA SER A 11 -6.23 8.54 -23.35
C SER A 11 -5.82 7.92 -22.01
N ARG A 12 -5.98 8.64 -20.88
CA ARG A 12 -5.61 8.16 -19.53
C ARG A 12 -6.50 7.03 -19.04
N LEU A 13 -7.76 7.02 -19.46
CA LEU A 13 -8.68 5.94 -19.12
C LEU A 13 -8.25 4.61 -19.77
N GLY A 14 -7.79 4.66 -21.02
CA GLY A 14 -7.27 3.48 -21.72
C GLY A 14 -6.07 2.87 -21.01
N TRP A 15 -5.12 3.70 -20.57
CA TRP A 15 -3.96 3.25 -19.78
C TRP A 15 -4.38 2.71 -18.42
N ALA A 16 -5.32 3.34 -17.73
CA ALA A 16 -5.82 2.85 -16.45
C ALA A 16 -6.47 1.47 -16.56
N LEU A 17 -7.31 1.25 -17.57
CA LEU A 17 -7.93 -0.05 -17.83
C LEU A 17 -6.89 -1.12 -18.18
N LEU A 18 -5.87 -0.74 -18.97
CA LEU A 18 -4.76 -1.62 -19.30
C LEU A 18 -3.96 -2.00 -18.05
N THR A 19 -3.63 -1.04 -17.19
CA THR A 19 -2.95 -1.28 -15.91
C THR A 19 -3.75 -2.23 -15.01
N LEU A 20 -5.07 -2.03 -14.90
CA LEU A 20 -5.94 -2.90 -14.10
C LEU A 20 -6.08 -4.30 -14.69
N ALA A 21 -6.18 -4.42 -16.02
CA ALA A 21 -6.22 -5.72 -16.70
C ALA A 21 -4.91 -6.50 -16.46
N LEU A 22 -3.76 -5.84 -16.65
CA LEU A 22 -2.44 -6.44 -16.36
C LEU A 22 -2.32 -6.82 -14.88
N GLY A 23 -2.78 -5.95 -13.97
CA GLY A 23 -2.77 -6.21 -12.55
C GLY A 23 -3.60 -7.43 -12.16
N THR A 24 -4.78 -7.55 -12.77
CA THR A 24 -5.71 -8.67 -12.54
C THR A 24 -5.12 -9.99 -13.07
N ILE A 25 -4.53 -9.98 -14.27
CA ILE A 25 -3.81 -11.14 -14.82
C ILE A 25 -2.67 -11.56 -13.88
N GLY A 26 -1.87 -10.59 -13.41
CA GLY A 26 -0.81 -10.82 -12.45
C GLY A 26 -1.30 -11.48 -11.16
N ALA A 27 -2.41 -11.00 -10.60
CA ALA A 27 -3.03 -11.58 -9.41
C ALA A 27 -3.43 -13.05 -9.60
N PHE A 28 -4.12 -13.37 -10.70
CA PHE A 28 -4.55 -14.75 -10.96
C PHE A 28 -3.38 -15.69 -11.24
N VAL A 29 -2.35 -15.22 -11.96
CA VAL A 29 -1.13 -16.02 -12.20
C VAL A 29 -0.42 -16.31 -10.88
N PHE A 30 -0.25 -15.31 -10.01
CA PHE A 30 0.38 -15.50 -8.70
C PHE A 30 -0.46 -16.37 -7.77
N SER A 31 -1.79 -16.26 -7.87
CA SER A 31 -2.72 -17.11 -7.12
C SER A 31 -2.60 -18.56 -7.55
N ALA A 32 -2.40 -18.83 -8.85
CA ALA A 32 -2.22 -20.19 -9.36
C ALA A 32 -0.86 -20.80 -8.95
N ILE A 33 0.17 -19.97 -8.76
CA ILE A 33 1.50 -20.40 -8.32
C ILE A 33 1.56 -20.57 -6.78
N GLY A 34 0.51 -20.15 -6.05
CA GLY A 34 0.46 -20.24 -4.60
C GLY A 34 1.34 -19.22 -3.89
N VAL A 35 1.61 -18.07 -4.54
CA VAL A 35 2.43 -17.00 -3.93
C VAL A 35 1.62 -16.32 -2.81
N PRO A 36 2.20 -16.13 -1.61
CA PRO A 36 1.55 -15.39 -0.54
C PRO A 36 1.14 -13.97 -0.97
N ALA A 37 -0.03 -13.54 -0.52
CA ALA A 37 -0.60 -12.24 -0.90
C ALA A 37 -0.67 -12.01 -2.42
N ALA A 38 -0.97 -13.06 -3.21
CA ALA A 38 -1.02 -13.04 -4.67
C ALA A 38 -1.77 -11.84 -5.28
N PHE A 39 -2.88 -11.44 -4.65
CA PHE A 39 -3.73 -10.33 -5.10
C PHE A 39 -3.13 -8.94 -4.86
N LEU A 40 -2.02 -8.85 -4.12
CA LEU A 40 -1.23 -7.64 -3.94
C LEU A 40 0.11 -7.74 -4.69
N SER A 41 0.83 -8.84 -4.52
CA SER A 41 2.17 -9.05 -5.10
C SER A 41 2.12 -9.28 -6.61
N GLY A 42 1.16 -10.05 -7.10
CA GLY A 42 0.97 -10.33 -8.53
C GLY A 42 0.75 -9.07 -9.37
N PRO A 43 -0.25 -8.20 -9.06
CA PRO A 43 -0.46 -6.96 -9.78
C PRO A 43 0.75 -6.04 -9.75
N MET A 44 1.43 -5.94 -8.61
CA MET A 44 2.59 -5.06 -8.47
C MET A 44 3.74 -5.51 -9.36
N VAL A 45 4.06 -6.81 -9.37
CA VAL A 45 5.13 -7.35 -10.22
C VAL A 45 4.76 -7.25 -11.70
N ALA A 46 3.52 -7.58 -12.07
CA ALA A 46 3.06 -7.51 -13.46
C ALA A 46 3.11 -6.08 -14.01
N VAL A 47 2.58 -5.11 -13.26
CA VAL A 47 2.59 -3.70 -13.67
C VAL A 47 4.00 -3.13 -13.67
N ALA A 48 4.83 -3.43 -12.66
CA ALA A 48 6.23 -3.01 -12.63
C ALA A 48 7.05 -3.57 -13.80
N PHE A 49 6.82 -4.83 -14.18
CA PHE A 49 7.47 -5.43 -15.33
C PHE A 49 7.08 -4.71 -16.62
N CYS A 50 5.80 -4.40 -16.81
CA CYS A 50 5.33 -3.61 -17.95
C CYS A 50 5.89 -2.17 -17.94
N ALA A 51 6.01 -1.54 -16.77
CA ALA A 51 6.62 -0.22 -16.62
C ALA A 51 8.10 -0.23 -17.08
N VAL A 52 8.86 -1.26 -16.72
CA VAL A 52 10.25 -1.45 -17.17
C VAL A 52 10.33 -1.63 -18.69
N LEU A 53 9.36 -2.31 -19.30
CA LEU A 53 9.21 -2.44 -20.75
C LEU A 53 8.72 -1.17 -21.45
N ARG A 54 8.56 -0.05 -20.72
CA ARG A 54 8.03 1.23 -21.21
C ARG A 54 6.60 1.15 -21.73
N VAL A 55 5.82 0.16 -21.30
CA VAL A 55 4.38 0.16 -21.52
C VAL A 55 3.80 1.30 -20.69
N PRO A 56 2.92 2.16 -21.25
CA PRO A 56 2.34 3.25 -20.48
C PRO A 56 1.36 2.67 -19.46
N VAL A 57 1.81 2.58 -18.22
CA VAL A 57 0.99 2.23 -17.07
C VAL A 57 0.73 3.50 -16.28
N ASP A 58 -0.53 3.79 -16.04
CA ASP A 58 -0.95 4.93 -15.25
C ASP A 58 -2.22 4.53 -14.49
N LEU A 59 -2.37 5.02 -13.27
CA LEU A 59 -3.58 4.83 -12.49
C LEU A 59 -3.99 6.17 -11.86
N PRO A 60 -5.21 6.65 -12.14
CA PRO A 60 -5.63 7.96 -11.67
C PRO A 60 -5.77 7.96 -10.14
N MET A 61 -5.34 9.06 -9.51
CA MET A 61 -5.34 9.23 -8.05
C MET A 61 -6.69 8.88 -7.37
N PRO A 62 -7.87 9.20 -7.94
CA PRO A 62 -9.14 8.80 -7.34
C PRO A 62 -9.33 7.28 -7.21
N VAL A 63 -8.85 6.49 -8.18
CA VAL A 63 -8.98 5.02 -8.15
C VAL A 63 -8.10 4.45 -7.04
N ARG A 64 -6.88 4.97 -6.92
CA ARG A 64 -6.01 4.70 -5.77
C ARG A 64 -6.71 5.03 -4.47
N ASP A 65 -7.17 6.28 -4.31
CA ASP A 65 -7.72 6.76 -3.05
C ASP A 65 -8.93 5.93 -2.59
N VAL A 66 -9.80 5.52 -3.52
CA VAL A 66 -10.91 4.61 -3.23
C VAL A 66 -10.42 3.25 -2.70
N ALA A 67 -9.42 2.65 -3.34
CA ALA A 67 -8.87 1.37 -2.86
C ALA A 67 -8.24 1.48 -1.47
N PHE A 68 -7.48 2.55 -1.19
CA PHE A 68 -6.90 2.77 0.13
C PHE A 68 -7.97 3.04 1.20
N VAL A 69 -9.07 3.72 0.85
CA VAL A 69 -10.20 3.91 1.75
C VAL A 69 -10.88 2.58 2.09
N VAL A 70 -11.11 1.74 1.08
CA VAL A 70 -11.69 0.40 1.25
C VAL A 70 -10.78 -0.48 2.11
N LEU A 71 -9.47 -0.51 1.84
CA LEU A 71 -8.51 -1.29 2.63
C LEU A 71 -8.46 -0.80 4.08
N GLY A 72 -8.43 0.52 4.30
CA GLY A 72 -8.48 1.10 5.64
C GLY A 72 -9.76 0.69 6.37
N ALA A 73 -10.91 0.78 5.70
CA ALA A 73 -12.20 0.42 6.29
C ALA A 73 -12.25 -1.07 6.70
N ILE A 74 -11.80 -1.98 5.83
CA ILE A 74 -11.70 -3.42 6.11
C ILE A 74 -10.84 -3.66 7.36
N LEU A 75 -9.62 -3.11 7.37
CA LEU A 75 -8.68 -3.29 8.48
C LEU A 75 -9.17 -2.67 9.80
N GLY A 76 -9.93 -1.58 9.72
CA GLY A 76 -10.54 -1.00 10.92
C GLY A 76 -11.68 -1.88 11.45
N THR A 77 -12.48 -2.52 10.58
CA THR A 77 -13.56 -3.42 11.06
C THR A 77 -13.04 -4.69 11.72
N THR A 78 -11.78 -5.08 11.49
CA THR A 78 -11.13 -6.20 12.18
C THR A 78 -10.54 -5.82 13.55
N MET A 79 -10.56 -4.53 13.93
CA MET A 79 -10.09 -4.12 15.25
C MET A 79 -11.15 -4.47 16.31
N ASP A 80 -10.85 -5.46 17.15
CA ASP A 80 -11.68 -5.80 18.30
C ASP A 80 -11.01 -5.39 19.63
N GLN A 81 -11.78 -5.41 20.71
CA GLN A 81 -11.36 -5.05 22.06
C GLN A 81 -10.21 -5.95 22.55
N GLU A 82 -10.17 -7.21 22.13
CA GLU A 82 -9.07 -8.14 22.38
C GLU A 82 -7.78 -7.72 21.67
N THR A 83 -7.86 -7.34 20.39
CA THR A 83 -6.71 -6.79 19.65
C THR A 83 -6.16 -5.55 20.34
N LEU A 84 -7.04 -4.71 20.90
CA LEU A 84 -6.62 -3.52 21.64
C LEU A 84 -5.95 -3.87 22.98
N ALA A 85 -6.43 -4.91 23.67
CA ALA A 85 -5.83 -5.40 24.90
C ALA A 85 -4.41 -5.94 24.67
N SER A 86 -4.15 -6.57 23.52
CA SER A 86 -2.83 -7.07 23.11
C SER A 86 -1.86 -5.97 22.64
N LEU A 87 -2.22 -4.68 22.65
CA LEU A 87 -1.29 -3.60 22.27
C LEU A 87 0.00 -3.60 23.13
N HIS A 88 -0.05 -4.12 24.35
CA HIS A 88 1.10 -4.19 25.24
C HIS A 88 2.21 -5.13 24.73
N GLU A 89 1.90 -6.04 23.78
CA GLU A 89 2.87 -6.94 23.16
C GLU A 89 3.56 -6.31 21.94
N TRP A 90 2.96 -5.26 21.36
CA TRP A 90 3.46 -4.59 20.17
C TRP A 90 4.76 -3.77 20.33
N PRO A 91 5.20 -3.30 21.53
CA PRO A 91 6.43 -2.54 21.66
C PRO A 91 7.66 -3.27 21.12
N ILE A 92 7.71 -4.61 21.25
CA ILE A 92 8.82 -5.42 20.72
C ILE A 92 8.80 -5.37 19.19
N SER A 93 7.64 -5.53 18.56
CA SER A 93 7.48 -5.43 17.11
C SER A 93 7.81 -4.03 16.58
N ILE A 94 7.36 -2.98 17.26
CA ILE A 94 7.67 -1.58 16.93
C ILE A 94 9.17 -1.32 17.08
N ALA A 95 9.79 -1.79 18.17
CA ALA A 95 11.23 -1.68 18.38
C ALA A 95 12.01 -2.43 17.29
N GLY A 96 11.59 -3.64 16.91
CA GLY A 96 12.15 -4.41 15.82
C GLY A 96 12.07 -3.66 14.47
N LEU A 97 10.93 -3.03 14.18
CA LEU A 97 10.75 -2.19 13.00
C LEU A 97 11.71 -0.99 13.01
N LEU A 98 11.83 -0.28 14.13
CA LEU A 98 12.72 0.87 14.28
C LEU A 98 14.19 0.47 14.12
N ILE A 99 14.61 -0.62 14.76
CA ILE A 99 15.95 -1.17 14.64
C ILE A 99 16.23 -1.58 13.19
N GLY A 100 15.28 -2.27 12.55
CA GLY A 100 15.38 -2.65 11.14
C GLY A 100 15.53 -1.44 10.22
N LEU A 101 14.79 -0.35 10.50
CA LEU A 101 14.88 0.89 9.74
C LEU A 101 16.26 1.55 9.87
N VAL A 102 16.78 1.65 11.08
CA VAL A 102 18.12 2.19 11.36
C VAL A 102 19.19 1.32 10.71
N ALA A 103 19.07 -0.01 10.82
CA ALA A 103 19.98 -0.95 10.17
C ALA A 103 19.97 -0.78 8.65
N LEU A 104 18.79 -0.65 8.03
CA LEU A 104 18.65 -0.40 6.59
C LEU A 104 19.34 0.90 6.17
N MET A 105 19.16 1.97 6.95
CA MET A 105 19.80 3.27 6.70
C MET A 105 21.33 3.24 6.86
N ILE A 106 21.88 2.24 7.53
CA ILE A 106 23.34 2.04 7.71
C ILE A 106 23.91 1.10 6.65
N VAL A 107 23.21 0.00 6.37
CA VAL A 107 23.68 -1.10 5.52
C VAL A 107 23.53 -0.76 4.05
N VAL A 108 22.36 -0.25 3.63
CA VAL A 108 22.08 0.01 2.21
C VAL A 108 23.03 1.05 1.61
N PRO A 109 23.31 2.21 2.24
CA PRO A 109 24.25 3.16 1.67
C PRO A 109 25.67 2.59 1.58
N ARG A 110 26.12 1.84 2.59
CA ARG A 110 27.44 1.19 2.59
C ARG A 110 27.55 0.16 1.48
N TYR A 111 26.51 -0.64 1.26
CA TYR A 111 26.46 -1.61 0.18
C TYR A 111 26.53 -0.93 -1.20
N LEU A 112 25.70 0.09 -1.42
CA LEU A 112 25.65 0.82 -2.70
C LEU A 112 26.95 1.56 -3.00
N THR A 113 27.59 2.15 -1.99
CA THR A 113 28.89 2.82 -2.17
C THR A 113 30.03 1.82 -2.41
N ARG A 114 30.10 0.71 -1.66
CA ARG A 114 31.19 -0.27 -1.78
C ARG A 114 31.11 -1.14 -3.03
N VAL A 115 29.91 -1.64 -3.35
CA VAL A 115 29.71 -2.62 -4.43
C VAL A 115 29.41 -1.92 -5.76
N HIS A 116 28.48 -0.97 -5.75
CA HIS A 116 28.02 -0.29 -6.97
C HIS A 116 28.73 1.04 -7.24
N LYS A 117 29.65 1.48 -6.35
CA LYS A 117 30.40 2.74 -6.47
C LYS A 117 29.52 3.96 -6.71
N ILE A 118 28.32 3.95 -6.13
CA ILE A 118 27.40 5.08 -6.14
C ILE A 118 27.95 6.15 -5.19
N ASP A 119 27.73 7.43 -5.51
CA ASP A 119 28.09 8.55 -4.65
C ASP A 119 27.40 8.45 -3.27
N ASP A 120 28.12 8.81 -2.21
CA ASP A 120 27.66 8.65 -0.82
C ASP A 120 26.35 9.43 -0.53
N ARG A 121 26.19 10.63 -1.11
CA ARG A 121 24.96 11.42 -0.93
C ARG A 121 23.79 10.74 -1.64
N THR A 122 24.01 10.21 -2.84
CA THR A 122 22.98 9.45 -3.58
C THR A 122 22.58 8.20 -2.81
N ALA A 123 23.58 7.43 -2.34
CA ALA A 123 23.37 6.18 -1.62
C ALA A 123 22.58 6.38 -0.31
N LYS A 124 22.85 7.46 0.42
CA LYS A 124 22.08 7.84 1.62
C LYS A 124 20.63 8.19 1.28
N LEU A 125 20.40 9.00 0.24
CA LEU A 125 19.03 9.34 -0.21
C LEU A 125 18.24 8.11 -0.65
N CYS A 126 18.90 7.13 -1.30
CA CYS A 126 18.26 5.86 -1.66
C CYS A 126 17.81 5.05 -0.44
N ALA A 127 18.54 5.12 0.68
CA ALA A 127 18.23 4.35 1.88
C ALA A 127 17.19 5.03 2.79
N ILE A 128 17.00 6.35 2.69
CA ILE A 128 16.01 7.07 3.50
C ILE A 128 14.61 6.48 3.25
N PRO A 129 13.91 6.02 4.30
CA PRO A 129 12.50 5.66 4.22
C PRO A 129 11.67 6.95 4.15
N GLY A 130 10.80 7.07 3.15
CA GLY A 130 10.01 8.28 2.98
C GLY A 130 9.16 8.28 1.72
N ALA A 131 8.31 9.29 1.59
CA ALA A 131 7.51 9.50 0.38
C ALA A 131 8.44 9.81 -0.80
N LEU A 132 8.37 8.98 -1.84
CA LEU A 132 9.21 9.06 -3.05
C LEU A 132 9.36 10.50 -3.55
N GLY A 133 8.24 11.23 -3.65
CA GLY A 133 8.23 12.61 -4.13
C GLY A 133 9.08 13.56 -3.30
N VAL A 134 9.06 13.45 -1.97
CA VAL A 134 9.86 14.32 -1.09
C VAL A 134 11.34 14.02 -1.25
N VAL A 135 11.72 12.75 -1.34
CA VAL A 135 13.13 12.37 -1.46
C VAL A 135 13.70 12.67 -2.84
N VAL A 136 12.89 12.53 -3.89
CA VAL A 136 13.27 12.92 -5.27
C VAL A 136 13.45 14.44 -5.37
N VAL A 137 12.56 15.23 -4.75
CA VAL A 137 12.73 16.70 -4.67
C VAL A 137 13.98 17.07 -3.86
N LEU A 138 14.25 16.37 -2.76
CA LEU A 138 15.48 16.60 -2.00
C LEU A 138 16.73 16.23 -2.81
N ALA A 139 16.68 15.17 -3.61
CA ALA A 139 17.76 14.78 -4.50
C ALA A 139 18.05 15.86 -5.56
N THR A 140 17.02 16.46 -6.15
CA THR A 140 17.21 17.57 -7.09
C THR A 140 17.73 18.83 -6.41
N GLN A 141 17.31 19.13 -5.18
CA GLN A 141 17.83 20.26 -4.41
C GLN A 141 19.30 20.11 -4.02
N LEU A 142 19.74 18.87 -3.78
CA LEU A 142 21.12 18.54 -3.42
C LEU A 142 22.03 18.29 -4.63
N ASP A 143 21.52 18.48 -5.85
CA ASP A 143 22.19 18.22 -7.13
C ASP A 143 22.72 16.78 -7.26
N VAL A 144 21.87 15.83 -6.87
CA VAL A 144 22.16 14.39 -6.85
C VAL A 144 21.30 13.68 -7.90
N ASP A 145 21.72 12.50 -8.37
CA ASP A 145 21.01 11.71 -9.40
C ASP A 145 19.61 11.25 -8.92
N ALA A 146 18.63 12.13 -9.08
CA ALA A 146 17.25 11.93 -8.66
C ALA A 146 16.58 10.74 -9.39
N ARG A 147 17.04 10.43 -10.60
CA ARG A 147 16.56 9.28 -11.38
C ARG A 147 16.99 7.98 -10.73
N ARG A 148 18.25 7.86 -10.31
CA ARG A 148 18.71 6.67 -9.56
C ARG A 148 17.98 6.51 -8.23
N VAL A 149 17.76 7.61 -7.51
CA VAL A 149 17.00 7.60 -6.25
C VAL A 149 15.58 7.06 -6.49
N ALA A 150 14.88 7.57 -7.50
CA ALA A 150 13.54 7.09 -7.84
C ALA A 150 13.52 5.59 -8.17
N ILE A 151 14.41 5.13 -9.06
CA ILE A 151 14.47 3.72 -9.46
C ILE A 151 14.75 2.81 -8.26
N LEU A 152 15.74 3.14 -7.43
CA LEU A 152 16.11 2.32 -6.27
C LEU A 152 15.04 2.31 -5.18
N GLN A 153 14.32 3.42 -4.98
CA GLN A 153 13.24 3.44 -4.01
C GLN A 153 12.00 2.68 -4.48
N THR A 154 11.64 2.75 -5.77
CA THR A 154 10.57 1.94 -6.35
C THR A 154 10.93 0.46 -6.31
N LEU A 155 12.16 0.11 -6.71
CA LEU A 155 12.66 -1.26 -6.60
C LEU A 155 12.62 -1.75 -5.15
N ARG A 156 13.04 -0.92 -4.18
CA ARG A 156 12.94 -1.24 -2.75
C ARG A 156 11.51 -1.58 -2.36
N LEU A 157 10.53 -0.73 -2.71
CA LEU A 157 9.12 -1.01 -2.40
C LEU A 157 8.65 -2.31 -3.04
N ALA A 158 8.99 -2.54 -4.31
CA ALA A 158 8.61 -3.74 -5.03
C ALA A 158 9.21 -5.02 -4.40
N VAL A 159 10.49 -4.98 -4.06
CA VAL A 159 11.17 -6.07 -3.37
C VAL A 159 10.56 -6.30 -1.99
N LEU A 160 10.29 -5.23 -1.23
CA LEU A 160 9.76 -5.33 0.13
C LEU A 160 8.35 -5.93 0.16
N LEU A 161 7.46 -5.46 -0.72
CA LEU A 161 6.08 -5.93 -0.82
C LEU A 161 5.96 -7.35 -1.38
N THR A 162 6.95 -7.82 -2.14
CA THR A 162 6.94 -9.20 -2.68
C THR A 162 7.66 -10.17 -1.74
N LEU A 163 8.86 -9.81 -1.27
CA LEU A 163 9.67 -10.71 -0.46
C LEU A 163 9.18 -10.82 0.98
N ILE A 164 8.68 -9.75 1.62
CA ILE A 164 8.26 -9.86 3.02
C ILE A 164 7.11 -10.87 3.19
N PRO A 165 6.00 -10.80 2.43
CA PRO A 165 4.93 -11.79 2.58
C PRO A 165 5.43 -13.21 2.30
N ALA A 166 6.32 -13.37 1.30
CA ALA A 166 6.90 -14.65 0.95
C ALA A 166 7.79 -15.22 2.06
N THR A 167 8.68 -14.41 2.65
CA THR A 167 9.58 -14.84 3.72
C THR A 167 8.84 -15.11 5.01
N VAL A 168 7.81 -14.32 5.34
CA VAL A 168 6.97 -14.54 6.52
C VAL A 168 6.18 -15.85 6.39
N ALA A 169 5.55 -16.11 5.24
CA ALA A 169 4.84 -17.36 5.01
C ALA A 169 5.77 -18.59 5.13
N LEU A 170 6.97 -18.51 4.54
CA LEU A 170 7.98 -19.57 4.62
C LEU A 170 8.54 -19.77 6.04
N ALA A 171 8.86 -18.68 6.75
CA ALA A 171 9.50 -18.75 8.06
C ALA A 171 8.53 -19.23 9.16
N PHE A 172 7.28 -18.78 9.11
CA PHE A 172 6.29 -19.07 10.14
C PHE A 172 5.34 -20.22 9.77
N HIS A 173 5.53 -20.86 8.61
CA HIS A 173 4.58 -21.84 8.05
C HIS A 173 3.13 -21.33 8.07
N MET A 174 2.95 -20.01 8.04
CA MET A 174 1.64 -19.37 8.02
C MET A 174 1.12 -19.44 6.58
N GLU A 175 -0.06 -20.03 6.40
CA GLU A 175 -0.85 -19.80 5.20
C GLU A 175 -1.11 -18.29 5.07
N ALA A 176 -1.15 -17.79 3.83
CA ALA A 176 -1.26 -16.37 3.51
C ALA A 176 -2.23 -15.67 4.47
N ALA A 177 -1.77 -14.58 5.12
CA ALA A 177 -2.49 -13.86 6.18
C ALA A 177 -4.01 -13.96 5.99
N HIS A 178 -4.62 -14.94 6.68
CA HIS A 178 -6.06 -15.04 6.74
C HIS A 178 -6.48 -13.78 7.50
N ILE A 179 -7.01 -12.80 6.77
CA ILE A 179 -7.76 -11.72 7.42
C ILE A 179 -8.90 -12.47 8.11
N VAL A 180 -8.84 -12.48 9.45
CA VAL A 180 -9.70 -13.30 10.30
C VAL A 180 -11.12 -12.76 10.17
N HIS A 181 -11.88 -13.37 9.26
CA HIS A 181 -13.28 -13.08 8.98
C HIS A 181 -14.17 -13.96 9.87
N ASP A 182 -14.02 -13.84 11.19
CA ASP A 182 -14.77 -14.64 12.16
C ASP A 182 -16.15 -14.05 12.49
N GLY A 183 -16.47 -12.86 11.95
CA GLY A 183 -17.73 -12.15 12.18
C GLY A 183 -18.72 -12.24 11.01
N PRO A 184 -20.03 -12.01 11.25
CA PRO A 184 -21.00 -11.89 10.18
C PRO A 184 -20.62 -10.77 9.21
N GLU A 185 -20.80 -11.00 7.90
CA GLU A 185 -20.58 -9.94 6.91
C GLU A 185 -21.63 -8.84 7.07
N MET A 186 -21.18 -7.58 7.06
CA MET A 186 -22.06 -6.43 7.06
C MET A 186 -22.85 -6.38 5.74
N ALA A 187 -24.14 -6.07 5.82
CA ALA A 187 -24.97 -5.95 4.63
C ALA A 187 -24.43 -4.89 3.65
N TRP A 188 -24.59 -5.11 2.36
CA TRP A 188 -24.12 -4.21 1.31
C TRP A 188 -24.57 -2.74 1.46
N PRO A 189 -25.83 -2.43 1.84
CA PRO A 189 -26.26 -1.05 2.04
C PRO A 189 -25.53 -0.35 3.18
N THR A 190 -25.33 -1.06 4.30
CA THR A 190 -24.59 -0.56 5.47
C THR A 190 -23.10 -0.37 5.14
N ALA A 191 -22.49 -1.32 4.41
CA ALA A 191 -21.11 -1.18 3.95
C ALA A 191 -20.93 0.02 3.00
N GLY A 192 -21.88 0.24 2.08
CA GLY A 192 -21.89 1.41 1.21
C GLY A 192 -21.98 2.72 1.99
N LEU A 193 -22.85 2.79 3.00
CA LEU A 193 -22.99 3.96 3.87
C LEU A 193 -21.70 4.23 4.65
N VAL A 194 -21.09 3.21 5.24
CA VAL A 194 -19.82 3.33 5.95
C VAL A 194 -18.72 3.85 5.03
N LEU A 195 -18.60 3.32 3.80
CA LEU A 195 -17.62 3.81 2.82
C LEU A 195 -17.82 5.27 2.44
N VAL A 196 -19.07 5.71 2.30
CA VAL A 196 -19.38 7.12 2.03
C VAL A 196 -18.90 7.98 3.20
N VAL A 197 -19.21 7.59 4.44
CA VAL A 197 -18.75 8.31 5.63
C VAL A 197 -17.21 8.32 5.71
N CYS A 198 -16.54 7.21 5.46
CA CYS A 198 -15.09 7.12 5.37
C CYS A 198 -14.53 8.12 4.35
N PHE A 199 -15.11 8.19 3.15
CA PHE A 199 -14.67 9.10 2.10
C PHE A 199 -14.85 10.58 2.48
N LEU A 200 -15.92 10.90 3.22
CA LEU A 200 -16.17 12.25 3.73
C LEU A 200 -15.14 12.69 4.78
N VAL A 201 -14.62 11.76 5.59
CA VAL A 201 -13.63 12.03 6.64
C VAL A 201 -12.21 12.20 6.09
N VAL A 202 -11.90 11.70 4.89
CA VAL A 202 -10.56 11.84 4.28
C VAL A 202 -10.13 13.29 4.14
N LYS A 203 -11.01 14.18 3.63
CA LYS A 203 -10.68 15.60 3.43
C LYS A 203 -10.37 16.36 4.72
N PRO A 204 -11.21 16.30 5.78
CA PRO A 204 -10.89 16.96 7.04
C PRO A 204 -9.63 16.35 7.69
N ALA A 205 -9.42 15.03 7.61
CA ALA A 205 -8.20 14.39 8.09
C ALA A 205 -6.94 14.89 7.35
N ALA A 206 -7.02 15.03 6.02
CA ALA A 206 -5.94 15.60 5.22
C ALA A 206 -5.64 17.06 5.60
N LEU A 207 -6.67 17.85 5.92
CA LEU A 207 -6.52 19.25 6.34
C LEU A 207 -5.83 19.38 7.71
N LEU A 208 -6.05 18.42 8.60
CA LEU A 208 -5.40 18.31 9.91
C LEU A 208 -3.96 17.79 9.84
N ARG A 209 -3.39 17.60 8.64
CA ARG A 209 -2.06 17.00 8.40
C ARG A 209 -1.91 15.59 8.98
N PHE A 210 -3.02 14.84 9.03
CA PHE A 210 -2.98 13.45 9.47
C PHE A 210 -2.16 12.61 8.46
N PRO A 211 -1.23 11.75 8.92
CA PRO A 211 -0.45 10.90 8.01
C PRO A 211 -1.38 9.95 7.26
N ALA A 212 -1.07 9.70 5.97
CA ALA A 212 -1.81 8.78 5.10
C ALA A 212 -3.36 8.85 5.26
N PRO A 213 -3.99 10.02 5.04
CA PRO A 213 -5.39 10.27 5.43
C PRO A 213 -6.39 9.41 4.66
N THR A 214 -6.04 8.93 3.47
CA THR A 214 -6.88 8.03 2.67
C THR A 214 -6.94 6.60 3.22
N PHE A 215 -6.00 6.20 4.07
CA PHE A 215 -5.90 4.85 4.63
C PHE A 215 -6.13 4.83 6.15
N LEU A 216 -5.39 5.67 6.89
CA LEU A 216 -5.45 5.66 8.34
C LEU A 216 -6.76 6.24 8.87
N ALA A 217 -7.29 7.31 8.28
CA ALA A 217 -8.55 7.89 8.74
C ALA A 217 -9.74 6.91 8.63
N PRO A 218 -9.98 6.21 7.50
CA PRO A 218 -11.02 5.19 7.44
C PRO A 218 -10.78 4.05 8.42
N MET A 219 -9.55 3.61 8.62
CA MET A 219 -9.20 2.55 9.58
C MET A 219 -9.56 2.91 11.02
N PHE A 220 -9.16 4.11 11.48
CA PHE A 220 -9.53 4.56 12.83
C PHE A 220 -11.03 4.80 12.98
N LEU A 221 -11.68 5.31 11.94
CA LEU A 221 -13.11 5.56 11.96
C LEU A 221 -13.90 4.25 12.05
N THR A 222 -13.63 3.28 11.20
CA THR A 222 -14.34 1.99 11.24
C THR A 222 -13.98 1.20 12.48
N GLY A 223 -12.73 1.25 12.96
CA GLY A 223 -12.35 0.67 14.24
C GLY A 223 -13.15 1.27 15.41
N ALA A 224 -13.26 2.60 15.48
CA ALA A 224 -14.06 3.25 16.52
C ALA A 224 -15.56 2.91 16.42
N LEU A 225 -16.11 2.82 15.21
CA LEU A 225 -17.51 2.43 14.99
C LEU A 225 -17.76 0.96 15.36
N SER A 226 -16.83 0.05 15.06
CA SER A 226 -16.91 -1.36 15.45
C SER A 226 -16.84 -1.51 16.97
N MET A 227 -15.87 -0.85 17.61
CA MET A 227 -15.70 -0.89 19.07
C MET A 227 -16.86 -0.27 19.84
N SER A 228 -17.53 0.75 19.30
CA SER A 228 -18.72 1.36 19.91
C SER A 228 -19.99 0.53 19.69
N GLY A 229 -19.91 -0.57 18.93
CA GLY A 229 -21.05 -1.43 18.59
C GLY A 229 -22.05 -0.78 17.61
N VAL A 230 -21.69 0.36 17.00
CA VAL A 230 -22.53 1.09 16.04
C VAL A 230 -22.64 0.33 14.72
N ILE A 231 -21.54 -0.30 14.29
CA ILE A 231 -21.53 -1.23 13.16
C ILE A 231 -21.32 -2.64 13.68
N GLN A 232 -22.14 -3.56 13.19
CA GLN A 232 -22.04 -4.98 13.48
C GLN A 232 -21.65 -5.70 12.20
N GLY A 233 -20.59 -6.49 12.28
CA GLY A 233 -20.08 -7.27 11.16
C GLY A 233 -18.93 -6.61 10.41
N GLN A 234 -18.20 -7.45 9.70
CA GLN A 234 -17.00 -7.05 8.97
C GLN A 234 -17.36 -6.57 7.57
N MET A 235 -16.49 -5.77 6.97
CA MET A 235 -16.64 -5.34 5.59
C MET A 235 -16.75 -6.56 4.64
N PRO A 236 -17.59 -6.52 3.58
CA PRO A 236 -17.72 -7.64 2.65
C PRO A 236 -16.38 -8.02 2.02
N LEU A 237 -16.02 -9.32 2.06
CA LEU A 237 -14.72 -9.78 1.56
C LEU A 237 -14.56 -9.52 0.05
N ALA A 238 -15.66 -9.43 -0.69
CA ALA A 238 -15.68 -9.08 -2.11
C ALA A 238 -14.99 -7.73 -2.42
N LEU A 239 -14.92 -6.80 -1.45
CA LEU A 239 -14.23 -5.52 -1.60
C LEU A 239 -12.71 -5.63 -1.46
N LEU A 240 -12.20 -6.67 -0.79
CA LEU A 240 -10.79 -6.85 -0.52
C LEU A 240 -9.98 -7.10 -1.80
N TRP A 241 -10.41 -8.06 -2.62
CA TRP A 241 -9.73 -8.46 -3.85
C TRP A 241 -9.47 -7.30 -4.81
N PRO A 242 -10.48 -6.50 -5.22
CA PRO A 242 -10.24 -5.37 -6.11
C PRO A 242 -9.36 -4.29 -5.44
N ALA A 243 -9.49 -4.08 -4.13
CA ALA A 243 -8.69 -3.08 -3.43
C ALA A 243 -7.20 -3.49 -3.32
N LEU A 244 -6.91 -4.78 -3.11
CA LEU A 244 -5.55 -5.34 -3.18
C LEU A 244 -4.97 -5.25 -4.59
N ILE A 245 -5.76 -5.58 -5.63
CA ILE A 245 -5.31 -5.48 -7.03
C ILE A 245 -4.96 -4.04 -7.38
N VAL A 246 -5.84 -3.09 -7.05
CA VAL A 246 -5.62 -1.67 -7.31
C VAL A 246 -4.41 -1.16 -6.54
N SER A 247 -4.28 -1.47 -5.26
CA SER A 247 -3.13 -1.00 -4.46
C SER A 247 -1.81 -1.59 -4.95
N GLY A 248 -1.76 -2.87 -5.33
CA GLY A 248 -0.60 -3.49 -5.96
C GLY A 248 -0.26 -2.83 -7.29
N ALA A 249 -1.26 -2.60 -8.15
CA ALA A 249 -1.08 -1.93 -9.44
C ALA A 249 -0.57 -0.48 -9.30
N VAL A 250 -1.04 0.26 -8.29
CA VAL A 250 -0.54 1.61 -7.98
C VAL A 250 0.93 1.62 -7.61
N VAL A 251 1.39 0.62 -6.86
CA VAL A 251 2.79 0.54 -6.46
C VAL A 251 3.68 0.08 -7.61
N GLY A 252 3.14 -0.74 -8.52
CA GLY A 252 3.86 -1.21 -9.70
C GLY A 252 3.98 -0.19 -10.83
N ALA A 253 3.05 0.77 -10.93
CA ALA A 253 3.04 1.81 -11.96
C ALA A 253 4.03 2.95 -11.67
#